data_AF-A0A951AS20-F1
#
_entry.id   AF-A0A951AS20-F1
#
_cell.length_a   1.000
_cell.length_b   1.000
_cell.length_c   1.000
_cell.angle_alpha   90.00
_cell.angle_beta   90.00
_cell.angle_gamma   90.00
#
_symmetry.space_group_name_H-M   'P 1'
#
loop_
_entity.id
_entity.type
_entity.pdbx_description
1 polymer ?
#
loop_
_entity_poly.entity_id
_entity_poly.type
_entity_poly.pdbx_seq_one_letter_code
_entity_poly.pdbx_strand_id
1 'polypeptide(L)'
;DWERLADATRRPSRLSTAVVDDLELITDRQRRLYHELSSAEMMVHVQAHVGLLMSLLDSPQPDRLRHRIASAAAEAAGFAAWLWYDLGDLYTMSHCYRQANLAAKESANTGLRSYLLGYQGLVTRA
;
A
#
# COMPACT_ATOMS: atom_id res chain seq x y z
N ASP A 1 18.78 19.32 -21.19
CA ASP A 1 18.27 18.13 -21.90
C ASP A 1 16.78 17.99 -21.62
N TRP A 2 16.00 18.86 -22.27
CA TRP A 2 14.56 18.97 -22.06
C TRP A 2 13.80 17.86 -22.80
N GLU A 3 14.39 17.32 -23.86
CA GLU A 3 13.84 16.18 -24.60
C GLU A 3 13.91 14.89 -23.77
N ARG A 4 15.01 14.56 -23.07
CA ARG A 4 15.02 13.41 -22.14
C ARG A 4 14.03 13.56 -20.98
N LEU A 5 13.86 14.76 -20.43
CA LEU A 5 12.88 15.03 -19.36
C LEU A 5 11.42 14.92 -19.86
N ALA A 6 11.15 15.41 -21.06
CA ALA A 6 9.84 15.32 -21.70
C ALA A 6 9.52 13.89 -22.20
N ASP A 7 10.52 13.04 -22.41
CA ASP A 7 10.37 11.65 -22.81
C ASP A 7 10.27 10.71 -21.59
N ALA A 8 10.98 11.03 -20.50
CA ALA A 8 10.82 10.38 -19.18
C ALA A 8 9.42 10.60 -18.59
N THR A 9 8.77 11.73 -18.89
CA THR A 9 7.38 12.01 -18.52
C THR A 9 6.36 11.43 -19.51
N ARG A 10 6.77 11.06 -20.74
CA ARG A 10 5.90 10.51 -21.79
C ARG A 10 5.89 8.99 -21.89
N ARG A 11 6.83 8.28 -21.26
CA ARG A 11 6.68 6.84 -21.09
C ARG A 11 5.72 6.58 -19.92
N PRO A 12 4.47 6.14 -20.15
CA PRO A 12 3.84 5.30 -19.16
C PRO A 12 4.72 4.04 -19.10
N SER A 13 5.67 4.00 -18.17
CA SER A 13 6.43 2.79 -17.91
C SER A 13 5.41 1.81 -17.35
N ARG A 14 4.78 1.05 -18.26
CA ARG A 14 3.99 -0.11 -17.90
C ARG A 14 4.88 -0.95 -17.01
N LEU A 15 4.48 -1.13 -15.77
CA LEU A 15 5.29 -1.88 -14.84
C LEU A 15 5.44 -3.30 -15.39
N SER A 16 6.64 -3.87 -15.24
CA SER A 16 6.79 -5.29 -15.48
C SER A 16 6.13 -6.04 -14.32
N THR A 17 5.70 -7.28 -14.58
CA THR A 17 5.25 -8.20 -13.53
C THR A 17 6.28 -8.30 -12.41
N ALA A 18 7.58 -8.39 -12.75
CA ALA A 18 8.66 -8.48 -11.78
C ALA A 18 8.72 -7.27 -10.83
N VAL A 19 8.52 -6.05 -11.32
CA VAL A 19 8.47 -4.86 -10.45
C VAL A 19 7.28 -4.93 -9.49
N VAL A 20 6.13 -5.42 -9.95
CA VAL A 20 4.96 -5.61 -9.07
C VAL A 20 5.23 -6.71 -8.04
N ASP A 21 5.92 -7.78 -8.43
CA ASP A 21 6.35 -8.85 -7.51
C ASP A 21 7.29 -8.29 -6.42
N ASP A 22 8.24 -7.43 -6.79
CA ASP A 22 9.15 -6.76 -5.84
C ASP A 22 8.39 -5.84 -4.87
N LEU A 23 7.39 -5.10 -5.36
CA LEU A 23 6.56 -4.23 -4.54
C LEU A 23 5.73 -5.02 -3.52
N GLU A 24 5.14 -6.14 -3.94
CA GLU A 24 4.42 -7.05 -3.03
C GLU A 24 5.38 -7.63 -1.97
N LEU A 25 6.59 -8.02 -2.39
CA LEU A 25 7.62 -8.55 -1.49
C LEU A 25 8.07 -7.53 -0.43
N ILE A 26 8.11 -6.23 -0.75
CA ILE A 26 8.46 -5.18 0.21
C ILE A 26 7.46 -5.18 1.38
N THR A 27 6.15 -5.22 1.11
CA THR A 27 5.13 -5.26 2.18
C THR A 27 5.31 -6.50 3.07
N ASP A 28 5.55 -7.66 2.47
CA ASP A 28 5.82 -8.92 3.21
C ASP A 28 7.11 -8.83 4.06
N ARG A 29 8.19 -8.22 3.56
CA ARG A 29 9.42 -7.97 4.32
C ARG A 29 9.19 -6.97 5.45
N GLN A 30 8.43 -5.91 5.23
CA GLN A 30 8.11 -4.91 6.25
C GLN A 30 7.29 -5.53 7.40
N ARG A 31 6.30 -6.39 7.10
CA ARG A 31 5.55 -7.13 8.12
C ARG A 31 6.44 -8.01 8.99
N ARG A 32 7.42 -8.70 8.39
CA ARG A 32 8.41 -9.48 9.15
C ARG A 32 9.28 -8.60 10.04
N LEU A 33 9.79 -7.49 9.50
CA LEU A 33 10.64 -6.56 10.25
C LEU A 33 9.93 -5.94 11.46
N TYR A 34 8.63 -5.73 11.37
CA TYR A 34 7.82 -5.24 12.49
C TYR A 34 7.76 -6.18 13.69
N HIS A 35 8.12 -7.45 13.54
CA HIS A 35 8.31 -8.34 14.70
C HIS A 35 9.60 -8.06 15.47
N GLU A 36 10.54 -7.31 14.89
CA GLU A 36 11.86 -6.99 15.47
C GLU A 36 12.03 -5.47 15.74
N LEU A 37 11.28 -4.63 15.04
CA LEU A 37 11.36 -3.17 15.11
C LEU A 37 10.04 -2.57 15.61
N SER A 38 10.13 -1.46 16.34
CA SER A 38 8.95 -0.74 16.82
C SER A 38 8.14 -0.10 15.68
N SER A 39 6.86 0.19 15.94
CA SER A 39 5.99 0.89 14.98
C SER A 39 6.54 2.26 14.58
N ALA A 40 7.25 2.94 15.49
CA ALA A 40 7.91 4.21 15.23
C ALA A 40 9.07 4.08 14.22
N GLU A 41 9.91 3.05 14.36
CA GLU A 41 11.03 2.78 13.45
C GLU A 41 10.55 2.35 12.06
N MET A 42 9.45 1.60 12.00
CA MET A 42 8.88 1.11 10.74
C MET A 42 8.16 2.19 9.94
N MET A 43 7.60 3.21 10.61
CA MET A 43 6.59 4.09 10.04
C MET A 43 7.03 4.79 8.75
N VAL A 44 8.24 5.38 8.75
CA VAL A 44 8.74 6.14 7.58
C VAL A 44 8.85 5.26 6.35
N HIS A 45 9.25 3.99 6.52
CA HIS A 45 9.44 3.05 5.42
C HIS A 45 8.11 2.56 4.85
N VAL A 46 7.15 2.27 5.73
CA VAL A 46 5.81 1.81 5.33
C VAL A 46 5.05 2.95 4.64
N GLN A 47 5.09 4.16 5.18
CA GLN A 47 4.42 5.31 4.53
C GLN A 47 4.99 5.63 3.15
N ALA A 48 6.31 5.62 3.00
CA ALA A 48 6.94 5.83 1.70
C ALA A 48 6.49 4.77 0.68
N HIS A 49 6.39 3.51 1.10
CA HIS A 49 5.92 2.42 0.27
C HIS A 49 4.44 2.56 -0.11
N VAL A 50 3.57 2.95 0.82
CA VAL A 50 2.16 3.28 0.55
C VAL A 50 2.06 4.42 -0.47
N GLY A 51 2.80 5.50 -0.27
CA GLY A 51 2.81 6.64 -1.20
C GLY A 51 3.22 6.24 -2.62
N LEU A 52 4.26 5.41 -2.74
CA LEU A 52 4.69 4.84 -4.02
C LEU A 52 3.56 4.03 -4.66
N LEU A 53 2.97 3.07 -3.95
CA LEU A 53 1.91 2.21 -4.47
C LEU A 53 0.67 3.00 -4.91
N MET A 54 0.26 4.02 -4.14
CA MET A 54 -0.85 4.90 -4.51
C MET A 54 -0.55 5.69 -5.78
N SER A 55 0.67 6.25 -5.92
CA SER A 55 1.06 6.96 -7.14
C SER A 55 1.09 6.07 -8.39
N LEU A 56 1.43 4.78 -8.22
CA LEU A 56 1.41 3.80 -9.30
C LEU A 56 -0.01 3.38 -9.67
N LEU A 57 -0.95 3.43 -8.72
CA LEU A 57 -2.37 3.17 -8.97
C LEU A 57 -3.03 4.31 -9.76
N ASP A 58 -2.61 5.55 -9.53
CA ASP A 58 -3.04 6.73 -10.30
C ASP A 58 -2.51 6.74 -11.75
N SER A 59 -1.54 5.88 -12.06
CA SER A 59 -0.92 5.78 -13.38
C SER A 59 -1.62 4.72 -14.26
N PRO A 60 -1.82 4.96 -15.58
CA PRO A 60 -2.42 3.95 -16.46
C PRO A 60 -1.63 2.65 -16.53
N GLN A 61 -2.26 1.53 -16.16
CA GLN A 61 -1.69 0.18 -16.23
C GLN A 61 -2.69 -0.81 -16.87
N PRO A 62 -2.22 -1.92 -17.45
CA PRO A 62 -3.09 -3.04 -17.80
C PRO A 62 -3.91 -3.50 -16.59
N ASP A 63 -5.19 -3.83 -16.78
CA ASP A 63 -6.13 -4.14 -15.67
C ASP A 63 -5.56 -5.16 -14.68
N ARG A 64 -4.92 -6.23 -15.19
CA ARG A 64 -4.27 -7.25 -14.34
C ARG A 64 -3.23 -6.65 -13.40
N LEU A 65 -2.38 -5.75 -13.89
CA LEU A 65 -1.36 -5.10 -13.06
C LEU A 65 -2.00 -4.07 -12.14
N ARG A 66 -3.01 -3.33 -12.61
CA ARG A 66 -3.75 -2.37 -11.78
C ARG A 66 -4.39 -3.06 -10.57
N HIS A 67 -5.04 -4.22 -10.76
CA HIS A 67 -5.63 -5.00 -9.65
C HIS A 67 -4.58 -5.51 -8.65
N ARG A 68 -3.38 -5.87 -9.13
CA ARG A 68 -2.27 -6.28 -8.25
C ARG A 68 -1.69 -5.11 -7.47
N ILE A 69 -1.45 -3.98 -8.13
CA ILE A 69 -1.00 -2.74 -7.47
C ILE A 69 -2.04 -2.31 -6.43
N ALA A 70 -3.32 -2.39 -6.75
CA ALA A 70 -4.41 -2.12 -5.80
C ALA A 70 -4.41 -3.09 -4.61
N SER A 71 -4.12 -4.38 -4.84
CA SER A 71 -3.95 -5.36 -3.75
C SER A 71 -2.78 -4.98 -2.83
N ALA A 72 -1.62 -4.69 -3.42
CA ALA A 72 -0.42 -4.31 -2.67
C ALA A 72 -0.64 -2.99 -1.90
N ALA A 73 -1.25 -1.99 -2.54
CA ALA A 73 -1.60 -0.71 -1.93
C ALA A 73 -2.55 -0.89 -0.74
N ALA A 74 -3.55 -1.76 -0.89
CA ALA A 74 -4.50 -2.06 0.17
C ALA A 74 -3.82 -2.74 1.37
N GLU A 75 -2.94 -3.70 1.11
CA GLU A 75 -2.22 -4.40 2.17
C GLU A 75 -1.25 -3.47 2.91
N ALA A 76 -0.46 -2.68 2.18
CA ALA A 76 0.49 -1.73 2.75
C ALA A 76 -0.21 -0.63 3.55
N ALA A 77 -1.33 -0.08 3.04
CA ALA A 77 -2.10 0.94 3.75
C ALA A 77 -2.79 0.38 4.99
N GLY A 78 -3.28 -0.86 4.95
CA GLY A 78 -3.81 -1.55 6.13
C GLY A 78 -2.73 -1.78 7.18
N PHE A 79 -1.51 -2.10 6.76
CA PHE A 79 -0.37 -2.20 7.67
C PHE A 79 0.03 -0.86 8.26
N ALA A 80 0.09 0.21 7.46
CA ALA A 80 0.31 1.57 7.97
C ALA A 80 -0.74 1.98 9.01
N ALA A 81 -2.00 1.61 8.79
CA ALA A 81 -3.07 1.87 9.74
C ALA A 81 -2.81 1.19 11.09
N TRP A 82 -2.36 -0.07 11.08
CA TRP A 82 -1.97 -0.77 12.29
C TRP A 82 -0.84 -0.06 13.04
N LEU A 83 0.21 0.36 12.34
CA LEU A 83 1.31 1.09 12.98
C LEU A 83 0.84 2.39 13.62
N TRP A 84 -0.10 3.11 12.99
CA TRP A 84 -0.67 4.32 13.56
C TRP A 84 -1.57 4.06 14.77
N TYR A 85 -2.24 2.91 14.81
CA TYR A 85 -2.94 2.46 16.00
C TYR A 85 -1.97 2.23 17.17
N ASP A 86 -0.86 1.52 16.94
CA ASP A 86 0.16 1.28 17.98
C ASP A 86 0.76 2.59 18.53
N LEU A 87 0.86 3.60 17.69
CA LEU A 87 1.36 4.95 18.06
C LEU A 87 0.28 5.86 18.66
N GLY A 88 -0.98 5.41 18.74
CA GLY A 88 -2.10 6.16 19.31
C GLY A 88 -2.68 7.26 18.42
N ASP A 89 -2.26 7.38 17.15
CA ASP A 89 -2.84 8.33 16.19
C ASP A 89 -4.03 7.70 15.46
N LEU A 90 -5.19 7.72 16.15
CA LEU A 90 -6.43 7.14 15.64
C LEU A 90 -6.99 7.88 14.41
N TYR A 91 -6.66 9.16 14.25
CA TYR A 91 -7.07 9.95 13.09
C TYR A 91 -6.36 9.43 11.84
N THR A 92 -5.04 9.33 11.89
CA THR A 92 -4.24 8.86 10.75
C THR A 92 -4.46 7.37 10.50
N MET A 93 -4.61 6.55 11.55
CA MET A 93 -5.08 5.16 11.45
C MET A 93 -6.36 5.05 10.61
N SER A 94 -7.38 5.85 10.95
CA SER A 94 -8.67 5.84 10.24
C SER A 94 -8.55 6.28 8.79
N HIS A 95 -7.66 7.22 8.50
CA HIS A 95 -7.35 7.64 7.13
C HIS A 95 -6.72 6.49 6.33
N CYS A 96 -5.71 5.82 6.89
CA CYS A 96 -5.03 4.70 6.24
C CYS A 96 -5.99 3.53 5.98
N TYR A 97 -6.87 3.16 6.92
CA TYR A 97 -7.88 2.13 6.66
C TYR A 97 -8.86 2.52 5.55
N ARG A 98 -9.21 3.81 5.43
CA ARG A 98 -10.06 4.28 4.32
C ARG A 98 -9.37 4.08 2.98
N GLN A 99 -8.09 4.44 2.87
CA GLN A 99 -7.29 4.19 1.68
C GLN A 99 -7.18 2.70 1.37
N ALA A 100 -6.90 1.88 2.39
CA ALA A 100 -6.80 0.43 2.27
C ALA A 100 -8.10 -0.19 1.71
N ASN A 101 -9.26 0.22 2.24
CA ASN A 101 -10.56 -0.27 1.79
C ASN A 101 -10.91 0.16 0.35
N LEU A 102 -10.54 1.38 -0.05
CA LEU A 102 -10.73 1.86 -1.42
C LEU A 102 -9.88 1.03 -2.41
N ALA A 103 -8.59 0.86 -2.11
CA ALA A 103 -7.69 0.04 -2.92
C ALA A 103 -8.13 -1.44 -2.95
N ALA A 104 -8.60 -1.99 -1.83
CA ALA A 104 -9.10 -3.36 -1.77
C ALA A 104 -10.35 -3.55 -2.65
N LYS A 105 -11.23 -2.55 -2.72
CA LYS A 105 -12.39 -2.58 -3.64
C LYS A 105 -11.95 -2.64 -5.10
N GLU A 106 -10.92 -1.87 -5.46
CA GLU A 106 -10.36 -1.89 -6.82
C GLU A 106 -9.63 -3.19 -7.14
N SER A 107 -8.99 -3.82 -6.15
CA SER A 107 -8.21 -5.05 -6.36
C SER A 107 -9.00 -6.27 -6.83
N ALA A 108 -10.33 -6.26 -6.67
CA ALA A 108 -11.22 -7.42 -6.82
C ALA A 108 -10.82 -8.64 -5.93
N ASN A 109 -9.95 -8.45 -4.94
CA ASN A 109 -9.53 -9.49 -4.00
C ASN A 109 -10.45 -9.50 -2.76
N THR A 110 -11.51 -10.32 -2.83
CA THR A 110 -12.48 -10.47 -1.74
C THR A 110 -11.84 -10.97 -0.45
N GLY A 111 -10.82 -11.83 -0.53
CA GLY A 111 -10.10 -12.34 0.65
C GLY A 111 -9.38 -11.23 1.41
N LEU A 112 -8.64 -10.39 0.68
CA LEU A 112 -7.94 -9.23 1.24
C LEU A 112 -8.92 -8.23 1.87
N ARG A 113 -10.05 -7.97 1.22
CA ARG A 113 -11.09 -7.08 1.77
C ARG A 113 -11.65 -7.61 3.09
N SER A 114 -11.95 -8.90 3.18
CA SER A 114 -12.43 -9.52 4.42
C SER A 114 -11.38 -9.47 5.53
N TYR A 115 -10.11 -9.73 5.19
CA TYR A 115 -8.98 -9.62 6.11
C TYR A 115 -8.86 -8.20 6.70
N LEU A 116 -8.87 -7.17 5.85
CA LEU A 116 -8.77 -5.77 6.27
C LEU A 116 -9.93 -5.35 7.18
N LEU A 117 -11.17 -5.76 6.87
CA LEU A 117 -12.33 -5.48 7.71
C LEU A 117 -12.22 -6.16 9.08
N GLY A 118 -11.74 -7.39 9.14
CA GLY A 118 -11.49 -8.10 10.40
C GLY A 118 -10.47 -7.36 11.25
N TYR A 119 -9.34 -6.97 10.65
CA TYR A 119 -8.25 -6.28 11.35
C TYR A 119 -8.66 -4.88 11.84
N GLN A 120 -9.37 -4.11 11.00
CA GLN A 120 -9.96 -2.83 11.39
C GLN A 120 -10.97 -2.99 12.53
N GLY A 121 -11.74 -4.08 12.53
CA GLY A 121 -12.69 -4.41 13.59
C GLY A 121 -12.03 -4.63 14.96
N LEU A 122 -10.79 -5.10 15.01
CA LEU A 122 -10.04 -5.29 16.26
C LEU A 122 -9.68 -3.95 16.90
N VAL A 123 -9.22 -2.98 16.10
CA VAL A 123 -8.72 -1.69 16.62
C VAL A 123 -9.83 -0.66 16.85
N THR A 124 -10.96 -0.76 16.15
CA THR A 124 -12.11 0.13 16.35
C THR A 124 -12.94 -0.19 17.60
N ARG A 125 -12.68 -1.34 18.24
CA ARG A 125 -13.36 -1.79 19.46
C ARG A 125 -12.50 -1.65 20.73
N ALA A 126 -11.24 -1.27 20.58
CA ALA A 126 -10.31 -0.99 21.67
C ALA A 126 -10.44 0.46 22.13
#